data_AF-A0A7Y7QI70-F1
#
_entry.id   AF-A0A7Y7QI70-F1
#
_cell.length_a   1.000
_cell.length_b   1.000
_cell.length_c   1.000
_cell.angle_alpha   90.00
_cell.angle_beta   90.00
_cell.angle_gamma   90.00
#
_symmetry.space_group_name_H-M   'P 1'
#
loop_
_entity.id
_entity.type
_entity.pdbx_description
1 polymer ?
#
loop_
_entity_poly.entity_id
_entity_poly.type
_entity_poly.pdbx_seq_one_letter_code
_entity_poly.pdbx_strand_id
1 'polypeptide(L)'
;MKKIDQSAYAIAFLGQALAYPFLIAMALQVNWTFQLVALLFMTICLAGTTLVSSNKLMLLLLIAGVSGIIGTINQWLLLPLIIVQIVIAFLLQTQKMPALWLDTVVFGQALLLQITLIYASLHFFNRTMLLDLALLYLPALIGLWANRFPKWTDLILLLVVAILGYVQQRINFIAIGGMFIIVTVINSRRPFKLPRYIYQFSPLIMALLLYLARMHG
;
A
#
# COMPACT_ATOMS: atom_id res chain seq x y z
N MET A 1 -4.84 2.20 20.07
CA MET A 1 -5.40 3.19 19.12
C MET A 1 -6.83 3.47 19.53
N LYS A 2 -7.38 4.67 19.31
CA LYS A 2 -8.83 4.88 19.53
C LYS A 2 -9.60 4.12 18.45
N LYS A 3 -10.84 3.68 18.73
CA LYS A 3 -11.66 2.92 17.75
C LYS A 3 -11.79 3.61 16.39
N ILE A 4 -11.92 4.95 16.39
CA ILE A 4 -12.01 5.78 15.17
C ILE A 4 -10.71 5.76 14.37
N ASP A 5 -9.55 5.69 15.04
CA ASP A 5 -8.27 5.57 14.34
C ASP A 5 -8.18 4.20 13.67
N GLN A 6 -8.60 3.13 14.35
CA GLN A 6 -8.54 1.76 13.80
C GLN A 6 -9.40 1.59 12.55
N SER A 7 -10.61 2.15 12.53
CA SER A 7 -11.47 2.11 11.34
C SER A 7 -10.89 2.90 10.18
N ALA A 8 -10.35 4.10 10.43
CA ALA A 8 -9.70 4.89 9.40
C ALA A 8 -8.46 4.18 8.82
N TYR A 9 -7.66 3.51 9.66
CA TYR A 9 -6.54 2.70 9.23
C TYR A 9 -6.97 1.51 8.36
N ALA A 10 -8.02 0.78 8.76
CA ALA A 10 -8.55 -0.33 7.98
C ALA A 10 -9.03 0.11 6.59
N ILE A 11 -9.76 1.23 6.53
CA ILE A 11 -10.26 1.80 5.27
C ILE A 11 -9.09 2.26 4.39
N ALA A 12 -8.10 2.95 4.96
CA ALA A 12 -6.92 3.37 4.22
C ALA A 12 -6.15 2.18 3.66
N PHE A 13 -5.97 1.11 4.44
CA PHE A 13 -5.31 -0.11 3.99
C PHE A 13 -6.06 -0.79 2.84
N LEU A 14 -7.38 -0.96 2.95
CA LEU A 14 -8.21 -1.50 1.87
C LEU A 14 -8.10 -0.64 0.60
N GLY A 15 -8.24 0.67 0.76
CA GLY A 15 -8.11 1.60 -0.34
C GLY A 15 -6.74 1.49 -1.01
N GLN A 16 -5.66 1.51 -0.23
CA GLN A 16 -4.31 1.32 -0.77
C GLN A 16 -4.21 0.00 -1.54
N ALA A 17 -4.56 -1.13 -0.91
CA ALA A 17 -4.42 -2.45 -1.51
C ALA A 17 -5.17 -2.61 -2.84
N LEU A 18 -6.31 -1.94 -3.00
CA LEU A 18 -7.17 -2.06 -4.17
C LEU A 18 -6.90 -0.98 -5.23
N ALA A 19 -6.41 0.20 -4.84
CA ALA A 19 -6.31 1.35 -5.75
C ALA A 19 -5.44 1.05 -6.97
N TYR A 20 -4.21 0.58 -6.80
CA TYR A 20 -3.34 0.32 -7.94
C TYR A 20 -3.81 -0.87 -8.80
N PRO A 21 -4.14 -2.06 -8.23
CA PRO A 21 -4.64 -3.18 -9.03
C PRO A 21 -5.86 -2.82 -9.87
N PHE A 22 -6.87 -2.16 -9.30
CA PHE A 22 -8.12 -1.91 -10.00
C PHE A 22 -8.15 -0.63 -10.83
N LEU A 23 -7.55 0.47 -10.36
CA LEU A 23 -7.59 1.73 -11.11
C LEU A 23 -6.55 1.78 -12.21
N ILE A 24 -5.43 1.08 -12.04
CA ILE A 24 -4.26 1.27 -12.91
C ILE A 24 -3.90 -0.01 -13.65
N ALA A 25 -3.70 -1.13 -12.95
CA ALA A 25 -3.18 -2.35 -13.56
C ALA A 25 -4.26 -3.14 -14.32
N MET A 26 -5.49 -3.20 -13.79
CA MET A 26 -6.58 -4.05 -14.28
C MET A 26 -7.80 -3.26 -14.78
N ALA A 27 -7.69 -1.92 -14.88
CA ALA A 27 -8.81 -1.00 -15.12
C ALA A 27 -9.76 -1.37 -16.27
N LEU A 28 -9.28 -2.11 -17.27
CA LEU A 28 -10.03 -2.50 -18.46
C LEU A 28 -10.15 -4.03 -18.65
N GLN A 29 -9.57 -4.86 -17.77
CA GLN A 29 -9.42 -6.32 -17.97
C GLN A 29 -9.64 -7.13 -16.67
N VAL A 30 -10.57 -6.72 -15.81
CA VAL A 30 -10.89 -7.50 -14.62
C VAL A 30 -11.66 -8.77 -15.00
N ASN A 31 -10.99 -9.92 -14.95
CA ASN A 31 -11.64 -11.22 -14.99
C ASN A 31 -12.03 -11.62 -13.57
N TRP A 32 -13.34 -11.69 -13.29
CA TRP A 32 -13.88 -12.12 -12.01
C TRP A 32 -13.74 -13.62 -11.83
N THR A 33 -12.59 -14.03 -11.33
CA THR A 33 -12.30 -15.43 -11.00
C THR A 33 -12.57 -15.69 -9.52
N PHE A 34 -12.86 -16.95 -9.19
CA PHE A 34 -13.02 -17.36 -7.80
C PHE A 34 -11.77 -17.07 -6.96
N GLN A 35 -10.58 -17.17 -7.57
CA GLN A 35 -9.30 -16.85 -6.97
C GLN A 35 -9.21 -15.38 -6.58
N LEU A 36 -9.59 -14.46 -7.48
CA LEU A 36 -9.61 -13.03 -7.19
C LEU A 36 -10.57 -12.71 -6.04
N VAL A 37 -11.77 -13.30 -6.04
CA VAL A 37 -12.75 -13.13 -4.94
C VAL A 37 -12.17 -13.61 -3.61
N ALA A 38 -11.48 -14.74 -3.60
CA ALA A 38 -10.82 -15.25 -2.39
C ALA A 38 -9.72 -14.30 -1.88
N LEU A 39 -8.92 -13.71 -2.77
CA LEU A 39 -7.90 -12.72 -2.39
C LEU A 39 -8.49 -11.38 -1.92
N LEU A 40 -9.62 -10.95 -2.50
CA LEU A 40 -10.36 -9.80 -2.00
C LEU A 40 -10.91 -10.07 -0.60
N PHE A 41 -11.42 -11.27 -0.36
CA PHE A 41 -11.87 -11.70 0.97
C PHE A 41 -10.71 -11.73 1.97
N MET A 42 -9.55 -12.27 1.59
CA MET A 42 -8.33 -12.20 2.38
C MET A 42 -7.97 -10.75 2.72
N THR A 43 -8.04 -9.83 1.75
CA THR A 43 -7.75 -8.40 1.92
C THR A 43 -8.66 -7.77 2.98
N ILE A 44 -9.96 -8.10 2.94
CA ILE A 44 -10.94 -7.68 3.95
C ILE A 44 -10.60 -8.26 5.33
N CYS A 45 -10.25 -9.55 5.41
CA CYS A 45 -9.87 -10.18 6.67
C CYS A 45 -8.61 -9.53 7.27
N LEU A 46 -7.59 -9.25 6.45
CA LEU A 46 -6.37 -8.58 6.89
C LEU A 46 -6.66 -7.16 7.41
N ALA A 47 -7.50 -6.38 6.73
CA ALA A 47 -7.94 -5.07 7.23
C ALA A 47 -8.70 -5.21 8.56
N GLY A 48 -9.57 -6.21 8.66
CA GLY A 48 -10.36 -6.52 9.85
C GLY A 48 -9.54 -6.89 11.08
N THR A 49 -8.30 -7.38 10.92
CA THR A 49 -7.41 -7.67 12.07
C THR A 49 -7.16 -6.43 12.95
N THR A 50 -7.25 -5.23 12.38
CA THR A 50 -7.06 -3.96 13.10
C THR A 50 -8.24 -3.54 13.98
N LEU A 51 -9.41 -4.17 13.77
CA LEU A 51 -10.67 -3.80 14.42
C LEU A 51 -11.08 -4.75 15.54
N VAL A 52 -10.34 -5.84 15.70
CA VAL A 52 -10.81 -7.01 16.45
C VAL A 52 -9.94 -7.24 17.68
N SER A 53 -10.56 -7.76 18.75
CA SER A 53 -9.85 -8.11 19.98
C SER A 53 -8.95 -9.34 19.80
N SER A 54 -7.94 -9.47 20.65
CA SER A 54 -6.94 -10.55 20.57
C SER A 54 -7.54 -11.96 20.49
N ASN A 55 -8.69 -12.20 21.13
CA ASN A 55 -9.35 -13.51 21.13
C ASN A 55 -9.88 -13.93 19.74
N LYS A 56 -10.26 -12.96 18.90
CA LYS A 56 -10.81 -13.22 17.56
C LYS A 56 -9.77 -13.03 16.45
N LEU A 57 -8.58 -12.53 16.79
CA LEU A 57 -7.49 -12.28 15.85
C LEU A 57 -6.98 -13.57 15.17
N MET A 58 -6.74 -14.63 15.96
CA MET A 58 -6.28 -15.92 15.44
C MET A 58 -7.26 -16.51 14.42
N LEU A 59 -8.56 -16.40 14.70
CA LEU A 59 -9.61 -16.86 13.79
C LEU A 59 -9.60 -16.08 12.47
N LEU A 60 -9.48 -14.75 12.53
CA LEU A 60 -9.39 -13.90 11.33
C LEU A 60 -8.16 -14.18 10.49
N LEU A 61 -7.00 -14.41 11.11
CA LEU A 61 -5.78 -14.79 10.41
C LEU A 61 -5.89 -16.17 9.76
N LEU A 62 -6.55 -17.13 10.41
CA LEU A 62 -6.81 -18.45 9.84
C LEU A 62 -7.70 -18.33 8.60
N ILE A 63 -8.80 -17.58 8.69
CA ILE A 63 -9.68 -17.31 7.55
C ILE A 63 -8.93 -16.60 6.41
N ALA A 64 -8.10 -15.60 6.74
CA ALA A 64 -7.24 -14.92 5.77
C ALA A 64 -6.25 -15.89 5.11
N GLY A 65 -5.68 -16.83 5.87
CA GLY A 65 -4.77 -17.84 5.33
C GLY A 65 -5.45 -18.83 4.40
N VAL A 66 -6.60 -19.38 4.80
CA VAL A 66 -7.37 -20.32 3.96
C VAL A 66 -7.81 -19.62 2.66
N SER A 67 -8.34 -18.41 2.75
CA SER A 67 -8.73 -17.64 1.57
C SER A 67 -7.53 -17.26 0.68
N GLY A 68 -6.37 -16.94 1.26
CA GLY A 68 -5.13 -16.72 0.53
C GLY A 68 -4.63 -17.97 -0.21
N ILE A 69 -4.71 -19.16 0.40
CA ILE A 69 -4.36 -20.44 -0.23
C ILE A 69 -5.31 -20.72 -1.41
N ILE A 70 -6.62 -20.56 -1.21
CA ILE A 70 -7.61 -20.71 -2.29
C ILE A 70 -7.33 -19.72 -3.42
N GLY A 71 -7.02 -18.47 -3.08
CA GLY A 71 -6.70 -17.41 -4.02
C GLY A 71 -5.43 -17.66 -4.84
N THR A 72 -4.52 -18.48 -4.34
CA THR A 72 -3.22 -18.79 -4.97
C THR A 72 -3.10 -20.23 -5.45
N ILE A 73 -4.21 -20.97 -5.52
CA ILE A 73 -4.22 -22.41 -5.85
C ILE A 73 -3.58 -22.73 -7.21
N ASN A 74 -3.71 -21.82 -8.18
CA ASN A 74 -3.14 -21.97 -9.52
C ASN A 74 -1.71 -21.40 -9.63
N GLN A 75 -1.20 -20.77 -8.57
CA GLN A 75 0.07 -20.04 -8.57
C GLN A 75 0.78 -20.16 -7.22
N TRP A 76 1.36 -21.34 -7.00
CA TRP A 76 2.06 -21.71 -5.76
C TRP A 76 3.24 -20.78 -5.43
N LEU A 77 3.80 -20.08 -6.42
CA LEU A 77 4.85 -19.08 -6.22
C LEU A 77 4.39 -17.91 -5.34
N LEU A 78 3.09 -17.63 -5.25
CA LEU A 78 2.53 -16.58 -4.39
C LEU A 78 2.33 -17.02 -2.94
N LEU A 79 2.40 -18.33 -2.65
CA LEU A 79 2.16 -18.87 -1.31
C LEU A 79 3.12 -18.30 -0.26
N PRO A 80 4.44 -18.14 -0.52
CA PRO A 80 5.33 -17.42 0.39
C PRO A 80 4.87 -16.00 0.67
N LEU A 81 4.34 -15.26 -0.31
CA LEU A 81 3.78 -13.93 -0.08
C LEU A 81 2.58 -14.00 0.86
N ILE A 82 1.67 -14.97 0.70
CA ILE A 82 0.52 -15.17 1.60
C ILE A 82 0.99 -15.43 3.04
N ILE A 83 2.01 -16.27 3.24
CA ILE A 83 2.57 -16.54 4.56
C ILE A 83 3.12 -15.25 5.17
N VAL A 84 3.93 -14.51 4.40
CA VAL A 84 4.52 -13.23 4.86
C VAL A 84 3.42 -12.23 5.23
N GLN A 85 2.34 -12.15 4.47
CA GLN A 85 1.18 -11.29 4.76
C GLN A 85 0.55 -11.59 6.11
N ILE A 86 0.33 -12.87 6.41
CA ILE A 86 -0.27 -13.32 7.67
C ILE A 86 0.67 -13.03 8.84
N VAL A 87 1.97 -13.32 8.66
CA VAL A 87 3.00 -13.05 9.68
C VAL A 87 3.09 -11.56 9.98
N ILE A 88 3.11 -10.71 8.95
CA ILE A 88 3.12 -9.25 9.14
C ILE A 88 1.86 -8.80 9.89
N ALA A 89 0.68 -9.26 9.50
CA ALA A 89 -0.57 -8.91 10.16
C ALA A 89 -0.59 -9.34 11.64
N PHE A 90 -0.04 -10.51 11.94
CA PHE A 90 0.14 -10.98 13.31
C PHE A 90 1.10 -10.08 14.10
N LEU A 91 2.26 -9.74 13.54
CA LEU A 91 3.26 -8.89 14.19
C LEU A 91 2.72 -7.48 14.44
N LEU A 92 1.98 -6.90 13.49
CA LEU A 92 1.40 -5.57 13.63
C LEU A 92 0.42 -5.44 14.81
N GLN A 93 -0.26 -6.53 15.16
CA GLN A 93 -1.23 -6.53 16.27
C GLN A 93 -0.64 -6.96 17.60
N THR A 94 0.39 -7.80 17.59
CA THR A 94 0.95 -8.38 18.83
C THR A 94 2.17 -7.61 19.34
N GLN A 95 2.95 -6.99 18.45
CA GLN A 95 4.19 -6.32 18.83
C GLN A 95 3.99 -4.82 19.05
N LYS A 96 4.59 -4.30 20.12
CA LYS A 96 4.65 -2.86 20.36
C LYS A 96 5.71 -2.24 19.45
N MET A 97 5.27 -1.67 18.32
CA MET A 97 6.15 -0.98 17.39
C MET A 97 6.08 0.54 17.57
N PRO A 98 7.19 1.27 17.38
CA PRO A 98 7.15 2.72 17.27
C PRO A 98 6.35 3.12 16.00
N ALA A 99 5.65 4.25 16.07
CA ALA A 99 4.67 4.65 15.05
C ALA A 99 5.22 4.66 13.62
N LEU A 100 6.46 5.12 13.46
CA LEU A 100 7.13 5.25 12.17
C LEU A 100 7.38 3.87 11.51
N TRP A 101 7.73 2.86 12.31
CA TRP A 101 7.88 1.49 11.81
C TRP A 101 6.53 0.84 11.53
N LEU A 102 5.51 1.10 12.34
CA LEU A 102 4.16 0.62 12.09
C LEU A 102 3.66 1.08 10.72
N ASP A 103 3.75 2.38 10.43
CA ASP A 103 3.26 2.92 9.16
C ASP A 103 4.06 2.36 7.96
N THR A 104 5.37 2.18 8.11
CA THR A 104 6.25 1.56 7.09
C THR A 104 5.88 0.11 6.82
N VAL A 105 5.62 -0.68 7.86
CA VAL A 105 5.25 -2.10 7.73
C VAL A 105 3.86 -2.23 7.11
N VAL A 106 2.90 -1.35 7.44
CA VAL A 106 1.59 -1.31 6.79
C VAL A 106 1.70 -1.00 5.29
N PHE A 107 2.57 -0.06 4.89
CA PHE A 107 2.87 0.18 3.48
C PHE A 107 3.46 -1.05 2.80
N GLY A 108 4.41 -1.72 3.44
CA GLY A 108 4.99 -2.97 2.92
C GLY A 108 3.93 -4.06 2.75
N GLN A 109 3.04 -4.21 3.73
CA GLN A 109 1.93 -5.17 3.68
C GLN A 109 0.99 -4.87 2.51
N ALA A 110 0.59 -3.60 2.34
CA ALA A 110 -0.27 -3.18 1.24
C ALA A 110 0.40 -3.38 -0.13
N LEU A 111 1.69 -3.03 -0.26
CA LEU A 111 2.47 -3.25 -1.47
C LEU A 111 2.51 -4.72 -1.85
N LEU A 112 2.83 -5.60 -0.90
CA LEU A 112 2.85 -7.04 -1.14
C LEU A 112 1.47 -7.55 -1.57
N LEU A 113 0.39 -6.95 -1.06
CA LEU A 113 -0.97 -7.38 -1.36
C LEU A 113 -1.38 -6.94 -2.76
N GLN A 114 -0.98 -5.74 -3.17
CA GLN A 114 -1.13 -5.27 -4.55
C GLN A 114 -0.40 -6.19 -5.52
N ILE A 115 0.84 -6.58 -5.23
CA ILE A 115 1.60 -7.53 -6.07
C ILE A 115 0.83 -8.86 -6.20
N THR A 116 0.37 -9.42 -5.08
CA THR A 116 -0.42 -10.67 -5.09
C THR A 116 -1.68 -10.53 -5.94
N LEU A 117 -2.44 -9.45 -5.78
CA LEU A 117 -3.68 -9.21 -6.56
C LEU A 117 -3.40 -9.05 -8.06
N ILE A 118 -2.35 -8.31 -8.43
CA ILE A 118 -1.97 -8.11 -9.83
C ILE A 118 -1.55 -9.44 -10.45
N TYR A 119 -0.65 -10.17 -9.78
CA TYR A 119 -0.09 -11.41 -10.33
C TYR A 119 -1.13 -12.53 -10.41
N ALA A 120 -2.04 -12.61 -9.42
CA ALA A 120 -3.15 -13.55 -9.46
C ALA A 120 -4.14 -13.29 -10.59
N SER A 121 -4.28 -12.03 -11.02
CA SER A 121 -5.25 -11.63 -12.03
C SER A 121 -4.69 -11.59 -13.45
N LEU A 122 -3.47 -11.06 -13.60
CA LEU A 122 -2.82 -10.88 -14.90
C LEU A 122 -1.86 -12.04 -15.23
N HIS A 123 -1.50 -12.88 -14.26
CA HIS A 123 -0.51 -13.95 -14.38
C HIS A 123 0.91 -13.51 -14.78
N PHE A 124 1.17 -12.20 -14.84
CA PHE A 124 2.49 -11.62 -15.03
C PHE A 124 2.61 -10.33 -14.19
N PHE A 125 3.86 -9.93 -13.93
CA PHE A 125 4.16 -8.66 -13.29
C PHE A 125 5.33 -7.99 -14.01
N ASN A 126 5.05 -6.86 -14.67
CA ASN A 126 6.02 -6.17 -15.51
C ASN A 126 6.89 -5.22 -14.67
N ARG A 127 8.15 -5.01 -15.08
CA ARG A 127 9.07 -4.02 -14.50
C ARG A 127 8.44 -2.64 -14.38
N THR A 128 7.62 -2.25 -15.35
CA THR A 128 6.96 -0.95 -15.37
C THR A 128 5.88 -0.83 -14.29
N MET A 129 5.23 -1.94 -13.90
CA MET A 129 4.31 -1.98 -12.76
C MET A 129 5.05 -1.85 -11.43
N LEU A 130 6.23 -2.48 -11.32
CA LEU A 130 7.11 -2.33 -10.15
C LEU A 130 7.52 -0.87 -9.96
N LEU A 131 7.86 -0.18 -11.06
CA LEU A 131 8.20 1.25 -11.01
C LEU A 131 7.01 2.09 -10.55
N ASP A 132 5.80 1.78 -11.01
CA ASP A 132 4.60 2.52 -10.57
C ASP A 132 4.36 2.30 -9.07
N LEU A 133 4.49 1.07 -8.56
CA LEU A 133 4.41 0.80 -7.12
C LEU A 133 5.49 1.57 -6.35
N ALA A 134 6.72 1.63 -6.86
CA ALA A 134 7.77 2.44 -6.25
C ALA A 134 7.39 3.92 -6.19
N LEU A 135 6.79 4.47 -7.25
CA LEU A 135 6.30 5.85 -7.30
C LEU A 135 5.15 6.13 -6.32
N LEU A 136 4.37 5.11 -5.94
CA LEU A 136 3.33 5.24 -4.93
C LEU A 136 3.89 5.32 -3.51
N TYR A 137 4.84 4.44 -3.18
CA TYR A 137 5.28 4.25 -1.80
C TYR A 137 6.55 5.02 -1.44
N LEU A 138 7.50 5.19 -2.37
CA LEU A 138 8.76 5.89 -2.07
C LEU A 138 8.55 7.33 -1.58
N PRO A 139 7.69 8.16 -2.20
CA PRO A 139 7.48 9.52 -1.71
C PRO A 139 6.95 9.53 -0.27
N ALA A 140 5.98 8.67 0.03
CA ALA A 140 5.42 8.54 1.37
C ALA A 140 6.48 8.10 2.39
N LEU A 141 7.33 7.13 2.03
CA LEU A 141 8.43 6.68 2.88
C LEU A 141 9.48 7.77 3.11
N ILE A 142 9.85 8.53 2.08
CA ILE A 142 10.77 9.67 2.20
C ILE A 142 10.21 10.71 3.19
N GLY A 143 8.92 11.04 3.07
CA GLY A 143 8.24 11.95 3.98
C GLY A 143 8.21 11.47 5.43
N LEU A 144 7.87 10.19 5.64
CA LEU A 144 7.84 9.58 6.97
C LEU A 144 9.23 9.58 7.63
N TRP A 145 10.27 9.22 6.88
CA TRP A 145 11.64 9.09 7.39
C TRP A 145 12.46 10.38 7.35
N ALA A 146 11.91 11.50 6.90
CA ALA A 146 12.62 12.78 6.74
C ALA A 146 13.44 13.22 7.98
N ASN A 147 12.95 13.00 9.20
CA ASN A 147 13.68 13.30 10.44
C ASN A 147 15.01 12.56 10.63
N ARG A 148 15.20 11.41 9.98
CA ARG A 148 16.43 10.61 10.06
C ARG A 148 17.46 10.97 9.00
N PHE A 149 17.04 11.77 8.02
CA PHE A 149 17.86 12.22 6.91
C PHE A 149 18.45 13.62 7.16
N PRO A 150 19.58 13.98 6.54
CA PRO A 150 20.04 15.37 6.47
C PRO A 150 19.01 16.31 5.80
N LYS A 151 19.01 17.60 6.15
CA LYS A 151 17.93 18.55 5.77
C LYS A 151 17.59 18.65 4.28
N TRP A 152 18.52 18.32 3.40
CA TRP A 152 18.37 18.48 1.95
C TRP A 152 18.11 17.15 1.21
N THR A 153 18.40 16.01 1.84
CA THR A 153 18.40 14.73 1.14
C THR A 153 16.99 14.22 0.84
N ASP A 154 15.99 14.58 1.63
CA ASP A 154 14.58 14.29 1.32
C ASP A 154 14.15 14.99 0.03
N LEU A 155 14.53 16.26 -0.16
CA LEU A 155 14.24 16.99 -1.40
C LEU A 155 14.97 16.38 -2.59
N ILE A 156 16.25 16.05 -2.45
CA ILE A 156 17.03 15.40 -3.52
C ILE A 156 16.42 14.04 -3.89
N LEU A 157 16.07 13.21 -2.91
CA LEU A 157 15.44 11.91 -3.16
C LEU A 157 14.10 12.06 -3.87
N LEU A 158 13.25 13.00 -3.47
CA LEU A 158 11.99 13.27 -4.15
C LEU A 158 12.21 13.75 -5.58
N LEU A 159 13.21 14.60 -5.80
CA LEU A 159 13.53 15.11 -7.13
C LEU A 159 14.02 13.98 -8.04
N VAL A 160 14.84 13.06 -7.54
CA VAL A 160 15.24 11.85 -8.26
C VAL A 160 14.04 10.98 -8.60
N VAL A 161 13.14 10.72 -7.64
CA VAL A 161 11.91 9.95 -7.87
C VAL A 161 11.02 10.62 -8.93
N ALA A 162 10.86 11.94 -8.87
CA ALA A 162 10.10 12.71 -9.86
C ALA A 162 10.71 12.64 -11.26
N ILE A 163 12.03 12.87 -11.39
CA ILE A 163 12.73 12.81 -12.68
C ILE A 163 12.61 11.41 -13.27
N LEU A 164 12.86 10.36 -12.48
CA LEU A 164 12.76 8.98 -12.96
C LEU A 164 11.35 8.64 -13.43
N GLY A 165 10.32 9.03 -12.67
CA GLY A 165 8.93 8.83 -13.07
C GLY A 165 8.57 9.58 -14.35
N TYR A 166 9.06 10.82 -14.50
CA TYR A 166 8.76 11.67 -15.66
C TYR A 166 9.46 11.18 -16.93
N VAL A 167 10.76 10.86 -16.84
CA VAL A 167 11.55 10.34 -17.98
C VAL A 167 10.98 9.01 -18.48
N GLN A 168 10.45 8.18 -17.58
CA GLN A 168 9.78 6.94 -17.95
C GLN A 168 8.31 7.12 -18.37
N GLN A 169 7.83 8.37 -18.48
CA GLN A 169 6.47 8.72 -18.87
C GLN A 169 5.40 8.05 -17.99
N ARG A 170 5.70 7.88 -16.70
CA ARG A 170 4.78 7.27 -15.72
C ARG A 170 4.04 8.29 -14.88
N ILE A 171 4.58 9.50 -14.77
CA ILE A 171 3.99 10.62 -14.02
C ILE A 171 4.06 11.90 -14.87
N ASN A 172 3.08 12.78 -14.72
CA ASN A 172 3.07 14.10 -15.33
C ASN A 172 3.33 15.20 -14.29
N PHE A 173 3.36 16.46 -14.72
CA PHE A 173 3.61 17.60 -13.82
C PHE A 173 2.56 17.73 -12.69
N ILE A 174 1.31 17.32 -12.94
CA ILE A 174 0.25 17.33 -11.92
C ILE A 174 0.57 16.30 -10.83
N ALA A 175 0.93 15.08 -11.21
CA ALA A 175 1.32 14.03 -10.27
C ALA A 175 2.60 14.40 -9.51
N ILE A 176 3.57 15.06 -10.16
CA ILE A 176 4.77 15.59 -9.50
C ILE A 176 4.38 16.64 -8.45
N GLY A 177 3.57 17.63 -8.81
CA GLY A 177 3.10 18.66 -7.89
C GLY A 177 2.37 18.06 -6.68
N GLY A 178 1.45 17.11 -6.93
CA GLY A 178 0.75 16.38 -5.88
C GLY A 178 1.69 15.57 -4.98
N MET A 179 2.71 14.93 -5.54
CA MET A 179 3.75 14.23 -4.78
C MET A 179 4.47 15.15 -3.79
N PHE A 180 4.91 16.33 -4.23
CA PHE A 180 5.55 17.31 -3.36
C PHE A 180 4.61 17.80 -2.26
N ILE A 181 3.33 18.04 -2.57
CA ILE A 181 2.33 18.42 -1.58
C ILE A 181 2.15 17.30 -0.54
N ILE A 182 1.94 16.06 -0.97
CA ILE A 182 1.77 14.90 -0.06
C ILE A 182 2.98 14.79 0.87
N VAL A 183 4.19 14.85 0.32
CA VAL A 183 5.40 14.65 1.12
C VAL A 183 5.66 15.81 2.07
N THR A 184 5.40 17.05 1.67
CA THR A 184 5.48 18.20 2.58
C THR A 184 4.43 18.15 3.69
N VAL A 185 3.24 17.62 3.40
CA VAL A 185 2.17 17.40 4.38
C VAL A 185 2.56 16.32 5.39
N ILE A 186 3.24 15.27 4.92
CA ILE A 186 3.60 14.08 5.72
C ILE A 186 4.98 14.21 6.38
N ASN A 187 5.76 15.21 6.00
CA ASN A 187 7.13 15.37 6.44
C ASN A 187 7.23 15.34 7.97
N SER A 188 7.99 14.37 8.49
CA SER A 188 8.13 14.18 9.93
C SER A 188 8.83 15.34 10.65
N ARG A 189 9.51 16.24 9.93
CA ARG A 189 10.14 17.46 10.45
C ARG A 189 9.17 18.59 10.75
N ARG A 190 7.90 18.49 10.32
CA ARG A 190 6.93 19.56 10.55
C ARG A 190 6.64 19.75 12.04
N PRO A 191 6.47 21.02 12.49
CA PRO A 191 6.09 21.32 13.87
C PRO A 191 4.66 20.85 14.19
N PHE A 192 3.75 20.94 13.23
CA PHE A 192 2.37 20.46 13.36
C PHE A 192 2.22 19.06 12.77
N LYS A 193 1.94 18.07 13.61
CA LYS A 193 1.76 16.67 13.20
C LYS A 193 0.29 16.36 12.97
N LEU A 194 -0.01 15.82 11.80
CA LEU A 194 -1.35 15.36 11.46
C LEU A 194 -1.72 14.05 12.19
N PRO A 195 -3.03 13.78 12.34
CA PRO A 195 -3.53 12.49 12.80
C PRO A 195 -2.95 11.34 11.98
N ARG A 196 -2.60 10.24 12.66
CA ARG A 196 -1.75 9.20 12.04
C ARG A 196 -2.41 8.47 10.87
N TYR A 197 -3.72 8.30 10.91
CA TYR A 197 -4.46 7.66 9.82
C TYR A 197 -4.32 8.42 8.48
N ILE A 198 -4.03 9.74 8.52
CA ILE A 198 -3.87 10.55 7.30
C ILE A 198 -2.62 10.12 6.52
N TYR A 199 -1.55 9.70 7.20
CA TYR A 199 -0.35 9.20 6.52
C TYR A 199 -0.65 7.96 5.67
N GLN A 200 -1.59 7.13 6.12
CA GLN A 200 -2.04 5.95 5.38
C GLN A 200 -2.86 6.28 4.13
N PHE A 201 -3.42 7.48 4.01
CA PHE A 201 -4.09 7.85 2.75
C PHE A 201 -3.10 8.27 1.66
N SER A 202 -1.81 8.43 1.97
CA SER A 202 -0.84 8.97 1.03
C SER A 202 -0.61 8.13 -0.23
N PRO A 203 -0.44 6.80 -0.17
CA PRO A 203 -0.25 6.02 -1.39
C PRO A 203 -1.55 5.93 -2.19
N LEU A 204 -2.71 6.01 -1.51
CA LEU A 204 -4.02 6.06 -2.17
C LEU A 204 -4.19 7.36 -2.98
N ILE A 205 -3.90 8.52 -2.37
CA ILE A 205 -3.98 9.81 -3.08
C ILE A 205 -2.99 9.82 -4.25
N MET A 206 -1.78 9.28 -4.05
CA MET A 206 -0.80 9.16 -5.13
C MET A 206 -1.31 8.25 -6.26
N ALA A 207 -1.98 7.14 -5.96
CA ALA A 207 -2.58 6.27 -6.97
C ALA A 207 -3.68 6.98 -7.77
N LEU A 208 -4.51 7.79 -7.12
CA LEU A 208 -5.50 8.61 -7.80
C LEU A 208 -4.86 9.66 -8.71
N LEU A 209 -3.78 10.31 -8.25
CA LEU A 209 -3.03 11.28 -9.07
C LEU A 209 -2.37 10.62 -10.28
N LEU A 210 -1.79 9.42 -10.11
CA LEU A 210 -1.24 8.65 -11.23
C LEU A 210 -2.32 8.22 -12.22
N TYR A 211 -3.48 7.81 -11.73
CA TYR A 211 -4.61 7.47 -12.57
C TYR A 211 -5.08 8.68 -13.39
N LEU A 212 -5.30 9.82 -12.74
CA LEU A 212 -5.66 11.07 -13.41
C LEU A 212 -4.59 11.53 -14.40
N ALA A 213 -3.30 11.35 -14.06
CA ALA A 213 -2.21 11.68 -14.96
C ALA A 213 -2.27 10.88 -16.25
N ARG A 214 -2.52 9.57 -16.18
CA ARG A 214 -2.65 8.69 -17.35
C ARG A 214 -3.86 9.02 -18.21
N MET A 215 -4.94 9.50 -17.61
CA MET A 215 -6.15 9.93 -18.34
C MET A 215 -5.94 11.23 -19.13
N HIS A 216 -4.88 11.99 -18.84
CA HIS A 216 -4.65 13.31 -19.44
C HIS A 216 -3.39 13.39 -20.33
N GLY A 217 -2.72 12.24 -20.57
CA GLY A 217 -1.51 12.15 -21.39
C GLY A 217 -0.25 12.31 -20.55
#